data_AF-M0NFL9-F1
#
_entry.id   AF-M0NFL9-F1
#
_cell.length_a   1.000
_cell.length_b   1.000
_cell.length_c   1.000
_cell.angle_alpha   90.00
_cell.angle_beta   90.00
_cell.angle_gamma   90.00
#
_symmetry.space_group_name_H-M   'P 1'
#
loop_
_entity.id
_entity.type
_entity.pdbx_description
1 polymer ?
#
loop_
_entity_poly.entity_id
_entity_poly.type
_entity_poly.pdbx_seq_one_letter_code
_entity_poly.pdbx_strand_id
1 'polypeptide(L)'
;DCDTQVIVAQDITTDANDVQQLKPMLENCEEVNGKRPTKALADAGYWSKANAQLADEQTELFIATTKDWKRRKELREADPPRGRIPKWYGLKERMERKLRTKR
;
A
#
# COMPACT_ATOMS: atom_id res chain seq x y z
N ASP A 1 -0.29 15.28 -15.59
CA ASP A 1 1.13 15.37 -15.25
C ASP A 1 1.65 14.08 -14.67
N CYS A 2 2.15 13.22 -15.55
CA CYS A 2 3.02 12.11 -15.21
C CYS A 2 4.22 12.11 -16.15
N ASP A 3 4.69 13.29 -16.53
CA ASP A 3 5.64 13.44 -17.65
C ASP A 3 7.07 13.09 -17.22
N THR A 4 7.30 12.85 -15.92
CA THR A 4 8.59 12.41 -15.39
C THR A 4 8.40 11.42 -14.25
N GLN A 5 9.20 10.35 -14.28
CA GLN A 5 9.31 9.37 -13.20
C GLN A 5 10.77 9.34 -12.76
N VAL A 6 11.00 9.35 -11.45
CA VAL A 6 12.35 9.38 -10.86
C VAL A 6 12.45 8.26 -9.82
N ILE A 7 13.55 7.51 -9.85
CA ILE A 7 13.89 6.54 -8.83
C ILE A 7 14.62 7.27 -7.71
N VAL A 8 14.06 7.26 -6.51
CA VAL A 8 14.61 7.96 -5.33
C VAL A 8 15.44 7.03 -4.45
N ALA A 9 15.05 5.76 -4.35
CA ALA A 9 15.76 4.75 -3.57
C ALA A 9 15.66 3.39 -4.27
N GLN A 10 16.66 2.55 -4.05
CA GLN A 10 16.71 1.16 -4.50
C GLN A 10 17.49 0.32 -3.50
N ASP A 11 17.22 -0.98 -3.43
CA ASP A 11 17.97 -1.90 -2.59
C ASP A 11 17.98 -3.32 -3.20
N ILE A 12 18.97 -4.13 -2.83
CA ILE A 12 19.12 -5.53 -3.25
C ILE A 12 19.10 -6.40 -2.00
N THR A 13 18.15 -7.35 -1.95
CA THR A 13 18.01 -8.30 -0.85
C THR A 13 18.16 -9.75 -1.32
N THR A 14 18.60 -10.62 -0.42
CA THR A 14 18.58 -12.08 -0.59
C THR A 14 17.29 -12.73 -0.09
N ASP A 15 16.35 -11.94 0.43
CA ASP A 15 15.06 -12.41 0.89
C ASP A 15 14.20 -12.97 -0.24
N ALA A 16 13.52 -14.09 0.02
CA ALA A 16 12.70 -14.75 -0.99
C ALA A 16 11.36 -14.02 -1.30
N ASN A 17 10.99 -13.00 -0.53
CA ASN A 17 9.73 -12.28 -0.70
C ASN A 17 9.82 -10.80 -0.31
N ASP A 18 8.89 -10.01 -0.85
CA ASP A 18 8.85 -8.56 -0.68
C ASP A 18 8.19 -8.11 0.64
N VAL A 19 7.61 -9.03 1.42
CA VAL A 19 6.79 -8.68 2.60
C VAL A 19 7.58 -7.84 3.59
N GLN A 20 8.87 -8.10 3.75
CA GLN A 20 9.71 -7.37 4.71
C GLN A 20 10.34 -6.10 4.12
N GLN A 21 10.17 -5.86 2.82
CA GLN A 21 10.92 -4.82 2.10
C GLN A 21 10.21 -3.46 2.05
N LEU A 22 8.95 -3.36 2.52
CA LEU A 22 8.24 -2.07 2.50
C LEU A 22 8.84 -1.06 3.49
N LYS A 23 9.11 -1.50 4.72
CA LYS A 23 9.65 -0.62 5.77
C LYS A 23 11.05 -0.11 5.40
N PRO A 24 12.04 -0.96 5.04
CA PRO A 24 13.35 -0.48 4.63
C PRO A 24 13.28 0.48 3.45
N MET A 25 12.41 0.24 2.47
CA MET A 25 12.28 1.13 1.32
C MET A 25 11.74 2.52 1.69
N LEU A 26 10.80 2.61 2.64
CA LEU A 26 10.34 3.90 3.17
C LEU A 26 11.45 4.64 3.91
N GLU A 27 12.23 3.93 4.72
CA GLU A 27 13.39 4.49 5.44
C GLU A 27 14.45 5.01 4.45
N ASN A 28 14.80 4.22 3.42
CA ASN A 28 15.74 4.64 2.38
C ASN A 28 15.25 5.88 1.62
N CYS A 29 13.94 5.98 1.34
CA CYS A 29 13.37 7.18 0.71
C CYS A 29 13.53 8.42 1.61
N GLU A 30 13.40 8.26 2.93
CA GLU A 30 13.59 9.33 3.91
C GLU A 30 15.06 9.76 4.00
N GLU A 31 15.99 8.81 3.99
CA GLU A 31 17.43 9.11 4.01
C GLU A 31 17.86 9.90 2.77
N VAL A 32 17.38 9.51 1.58
CA VAL A 32 17.77 10.18 0.32
C VAL A 32 17.09 11.54 0.15
N ASN A 33 15.82 11.66 0.52
CA ASN A 33 15.00 12.85 0.22
C ASN A 33 14.73 13.74 1.46
N GLY A 34 15.23 13.35 2.63
CA GLY A 34 14.95 13.99 3.93
C GLY A 34 13.51 13.78 4.45
N LYS A 35 12.67 13.04 3.73
CA LYS A 35 11.28 12.72 4.13
C LYS A 35 10.71 11.51 3.36
N ARG A 36 9.84 10.76 4.02
CA ARG A 36 8.99 9.73 3.38
C ARG A 36 7.96 10.31 2.42
N PRO A 37 7.51 9.53 1.41
CA PRO A 37 6.45 9.94 0.48
C PRO A 37 5.12 10.10 1.20
N THR A 38 4.29 11.08 0.78
CA THR A 38 2.97 11.30 1.38
C THR A 38 1.98 10.18 1.09
N LYS A 39 2.16 9.48 -0.03
CA LYS A 39 1.39 8.31 -0.43
C LYS A 39 2.34 7.25 -0.98
N ALA A 40 2.16 6.01 -0.56
CA ALA A 40 2.90 4.88 -1.08
C ALA A 40 1.92 3.82 -1.61
N LEU A 41 2.14 3.42 -2.86
CA LEU A 41 1.44 2.32 -3.52
C LEU A 41 2.34 1.08 -3.46
N ALA A 42 1.79 -0.04 -2.99
CA ALA A 42 2.50 -1.31 -2.95
C ALA A 42 1.64 -2.45 -3.48
N ASP A 43 2.28 -3.42 -4.11
CA ASP A 43 1.61 -4.58 -4.65
C ASP A 43 1.22 -5.59 -3.55
N ALA A 44 0.70 -6.75 -3.94
CA ALA A 44 0.27 -7.76 -2.98
C ALA A 44 1.42 -8.63 -2.43
N GLY A 45 2.63 -8.53 -2.98
CA GLY A 45 3.85 -9.08 -2.37
C GLY A 45 4.18 -8.38 -1.06
N TYR A 46 3.87 -7.08 -0.94
CA TYR A 46 4.08 -6.30 0.28
C TYR A 46 2.96 -6.42 1.32
N TRP A 47 1.95 -7.27 1.14
CA TRP A 47 0.85 -7.35 2.09
C TRP A 47 1.23 -8.10 3.37
N SER A 48 1.22 -7.38 4.50
CA SER A 48 1.19 -7.94 5.85
C SER A 48 0.46 -7.00 6.81
N LYS A 49 -0.02 -7.53 7.95
CA LYS A 49 -0.60 -6.69 9.02
C LYS A 49 0.43 -5.68 9.54
N ALA A 50 1.69 -6.09 9.66
CA ALA A 50 2.78 -5.22 10.06
C ALA A 50 2.98 -4.07 9.06
N ASN A 51 3.01 -4.36 7.76
CA ASN A 51 3.14 -3.33 6.73
C ASN A 51 1.95 -2.37 6.69
N ALA A 52 0.74 -2.88 6.89
CA ALA A 52 -0.46 -2.03 6.97
C ALA A 52 -0.43 -1.07 8.17
N GLN A 53 0.33 -1.38 9.22
CA GLN A 53 0.51 -0.55 10.41
C GLN A 53 1.64 0.48 10.29
N LEU A 54 2.45 0.43 9.23
CA LEU A 54 3.48 1.45 8.96
C LEU A 54 2.90 2.79 8.50
N ALA A 55 1.60 2.84 8.18
CA ALA A 55 0.93 4.07 7.82
C ALA A 55 0.83 5.00 9.04
N ASP A 56 1.15 6.27 8.83
CA ASP A 56 1.12 7.31 9.86
C ASP A 56 0.62 8.64 9.28
N GLU A 57 0.79 9.73 10.02
CA GLU A 57 0.36 11.08 9.59
C GLU A 57 1.14 11.59 8.37
N GLN A 58 2.38 11.11 8.17
CA GLN A 58 3.24 11.52 7.08
C GLN A 58 2.98 10.69 5.82
N THR A 59 2.84 9.36 5.97
CA THR A 59 2.78 8.42 4.85
C THR A 59 1.48 7.62 4.84
N GLU A 60 0.69 7.84 3.81
CA GLU A 60 -0.49 7.05 3.56
C GLU A 60 -0.19 5.81 2.68
N LEU A 61 -0.51 4.62 3.18
CA LEU A 61 -0.26 3.37 2.45
C LEU A 61 -1.49 2.82 1.71
N PHE A 62 -1.25 2.31 0.50
CA PHE A 62 -2.21 1.59 -0.34
C PHE A 62 -1.56 0.28 -0.80
N ILE A 63 -1.85 -0.80 -0.09
CA ILE A 63 -1.23 -2.10 -0.32
C ILE A 63 -2.29 -3.06 -0.85
N ALA A 64 -2.07 -3.63 -2.03
CA ALA A 64 -3.00 -4.63 -2.56
C ALA A 64 -3.06 -5.85 -1.63
N THR A 65 -4.25 -6.30 -1.23
CA THR A 65 -4.42 -7.38 -0.22
C THR A 65 -4.43 -8.79 -0.81
N THR A 66 -4.52 -8.91 -2.15
CA THR A 66 -4.59 -10.19 -2.86
C THR A 66 -3.94 -10.08 -4.23
N LYS A 67 -3.20 -11.13 -4.61
CA LYS A 67 -2.62 -11.28 -5.95
C LYS A 67 -3.67 -11.70 -6.99
N ASP A 68 -4.76 -12.34 -6.57
CA ASP A 68 -5.77 -12.89 -7.47
C ASP A 68 -6.41 -11.79 -8.34
N TRP A 69 -6.14 -11.83 -9.64
CA TRP A 69 -6.63 -10.86 -10.59
C TRP A 69 -8.15 -10.98 -10.81
N LYS A 70 -8.74 -12.16 -10.65
CA LYS A 70 -10.19 -12.39 -10.77
C LYS A 70 -10.91 -11.69 -9.62
N ARG A 71 -10.45 -11.92 -8.38
CA ARG A 71 -11.01 -11.23 -7.21
C ARG A 71 -10.81 -9.71 -7.28
N ARG A 72 -9.68 -9.23 -7.81
CA ARG A 72 -9.47 -7.78 -8.05
C ARG A 72 -10.39 -7.23 -9.15
N LYS A 73 -10.77 -8.05 -10.14
CA LYS A 73 -11.73 -7.67 -11.18
C LYS A 73 -13.14 -7.58 -10.59
N GLU A 74 -13.59 -8.59 -9.88
CA GLU A 74 -14.89 -8.62 -9.19
C GLU A 74 -15.05 -7.42 -8.24
N LEU A 75 -14.03 -7.11 -7.44
CA LEU A 75 -14.06 -5.95 -6.53
C LEU A 75 -14.09 -4.60 -7.25
N ARG A 76 -13.54 -4.52 -8.47
CA ARG A 76 -13.60 -3.30 -9.29
C ARG A 76 -14.95 -3.13 -9.99
N GLU A 77 -15.59 -4.23 -10.36
CA GLU A 77 -16.92 -4.25 -10.97
C GLU A 77 -18.03 -4.00 -9.94
N ALA A 78 -17.83 -4.42 -8.69
CA ALA A 78 -18.76 -4.15 -7.61
C ALA A 78 -18.76 -2.66 -7.21
N ASP A 79 -19.95 -2.15 -6.86
CA ASP A 79 -20.12 -0.76 -6.44
C ASP A 79 -19.15 -0.37 -5.29
N PRO A 80 -18.51 0.82 -5.37
CA PRO A 80 -17.67 1.32 -4.30
C PRO A 80 -18.42 1.35 -2.98
N PRO A 81 -17.83 0.83 -1.90
CA PRO A 81 -18.52 0.73 -0.62
C PRO A 81 -18.75 2.14 -0.03
N ARG A 82 -19.99 2.43 0.38
CA ARG A 82 -20.43 3.75 0.91
C ARG A 82 -20.73 3.70 2.41
N GLY A 83 -20.92 4.85 3.03
CA GLY A 83 -21.32 4.98 4.44
C GLY A 83 -20.22 4.71 5.48
N ARG A 84 -20.63 4.58 6.75
CA ARG A 84 -19.74 4.39 7.91
C ARG A 84 -19.01 3.04 7.83
N ILE A 85 -17.72 3.03 8.15
CA ILE A 85 -16.92 1.80 8.24
C ILE A 85 -17.38 0.97 9.45
N PRO A 86 -17.71 -0.32 9.28
CA PRO A 86 -18.06 -1.19 10.41
C PRO A 86 -16.92 -1.32 11.42
N LYS A 87 -17.25 -1.30 12.72
CA LYS A 87 -16.24 -1.32 13.81
C LYS A 87 -15.41 -2.61 13.81
N TRP A 88 -16.00 -3.72 13.40
CA TRP A 88 -15.37 -5.05 13.36
C TRP A 88 -14.48 -5.29 12.13
N TYR A 89 -14.31 -4.30 11.23
CA TYR A 89 -13.36 -4.44 10.13
C TYR A 89 -11.92 -4.50 10.66
N GLY A 90 -11.21 -5.57 10.28
CA GLY A 90 -9.78 -5.70 10.50
C GLY A 90 -8.97 -4.87 9.50
N LEU A 91 -7.64 -5.00 9.58
CA LEU A 91 -6.72 -4.25 8.71
C LEU A 91 -6.92 -4.57 7.23
N LYS A 92 -7.22 -5.84 6.90
CA LYS A 92 -7.44 -6.28 5.52
C LYS A 92 -8.68 -5.65 4.92
N GLU A 93 -9.82 -5.74 5.61
CA GLU A 93 -11.10 -5.22 5.15
C GLU A 93 -11.06 -3.69 5.03
N ARG A 94 -10.36 -3.02 5.96
CA ARG A 94 -10.11 -1.57 5.88
C ARG A 94 -9.27 -1.20 4.66
N MET A 95 -8.19 -1.93 4.39
CA MET A 95 -7.36 -1.69 3.20
C MET A 95 -8.13 -1.97 1.91
N GLU A 96 -8.88 -3.07 1.82
CA GLU A 96 -9.72 -3.40 0.66
C GLU A 96 -10.78 -2.34 0.41
N ARG A 97 -11.41 -1.82 1.47
CA ARG A 97 -12.34 -0.70 1.36
C ARG A 97 -11.63 0.56 0.85
N LYS A 98 -10.48 0.91 1.45
CA LYS A 98 -9.69 2.10 1.12
C LYS A 98 -9.26 2.12 -0.34
N LEU A 99 -8.83 0.98 -0.88
CA LEU A 99 -8.44 0.83 -2.29
C LEU A 99 -9.61 1.02 -3.28
N ARG A 100 -10.86 0.94 -2.81
CA ARG A 100 -12.07 1.04 -3.66
C ARG A 100 -12.80 2.36 -3.53
N THR A 101 -12.44 3.22 -2.58
CA THR A 101 -13.09 4.51 -2.36
C THR A 101 -12.31 5.64 -3.03
N LYS A 102 -13.02 6.53 -3.74
CA LYS A 102 -12.44 7.79 -4.23
C LYS A 102 -12.06 8.70 -3.06
N ARG A 103 -11.07 9.56 -3.27
CA ARG A 103 -10.71 10.67 -2.39
C ARG A 103 -11.04 11.98 -3.07
#